data_AF-A0A3N5G6L4-F1
#
_entry.id   AF-A0A3N5G6L4-F1
#
_cell.length_a   1.000
_cell.length_b   1.000
_cell.length_c   1.000
_cell.angle_alpha   90.00
_cell.angle_beta   90.00
_cell.angle_gamma   90.00
#
_symmetry.space_group_name_H-M   'P 1'
#
loop_
_entity.id
_entity.type
_entity.pdbx_description
1 polymer ?
#
loop_
_entity_poly.entity_id
_entity_poly.type
_entity_poly.pdbx_seq_one_letter_code
_entity_poly.pdbx_strand_id
1 'polypeptide(L)'
;AIEPLIERYDYILIDCPPSLSLLTVNGLIAARDGVIIPVQCEYLALEGVGQLMQTLQRIRQSLHPGLKVRGVVMTMFESRARLSTDVVGEIRKHFPNQVFNAIVPRSIRLAEAPSYGLPISAYAPTSTGAQAYSALARELLAGDGVAVAEG
;
A
#
# COMPACT_ATOMS: atom_id res chain seq x y z
N ALA A 1 -0.53 -11.77 20.24
CA ALA A 1 0.34 -12.60 19.39
C ALA A 1 1.55 -11.81 18.89
N ILE A 2 1.36 -10.63 18.28
CA ILE A 2 2.49 -9.84 17.75
C ILE A 2 3.21 -8.96 18.78
N GLU A 3 2.61 -8.65 19.95
CA GLU A 3 3.22 -7.80 20.98
C GLU A 3 4.67 -8.14 21.31
N PRO A 4 5.04 -9.42 21.56
CA PRO A 4 6.42 -9.77 21.93
C PRO A 4 7.42 -9.65 20.77
N LEU A 5 6.94 -9.44 19.53
CA LEU A 5 7.76 -9.31 18.34
C LEU A 5 8.08 -7.84 18.02
N ILE A 6 7.37 -6.89 18.62
CA ILE A 6 7.50 -5.46 18.31
C ILE A 6 8.92 -4.96 18.57
N GLU A 7 9.58 -5.42 19.63
CA GLU A 7 10.95 -5.04 19.95
C GLU A 7 12.02 -5.76 19.12
N ARG A 8 11.62 -6.74 18.28
CA ARG A 8 12.55 -7.59 17.51
C ARG A 8 12.70 -7.20 16.05
N TYR A 9 11.81 -6.36 15.52
CA TYR A 9 11.77 -5.99 14.12
C TYR A 9 11.53 -4.49 13.99
N ASP A 10 12.23 -3.83 13.07
CA ASP A 10 12.00 -2.42 12.76
C ASP A 10 10.65 -2.21 12.07
N TYR A 11 10.21 -3.19 11.27
CA TYR A 11 8.94 -3.16 10.55
C TYR A 11 8.23 -4.52 10.61
N ILE A 12 6.91 -4.47 10.77
CA ILE A 12 6.02 -5.63 10.65
C ILE A 12 4.94 -5.28 9.63
N LEU A 13 4.93 -5.96 8.49
CA LEU A 13 3.89 -5.82 7.47
C LEU A 13 2.82 -6.90 7.67
N ILE A 14 1.55 -6.49 7.67
CA ILE A 14 0.40 -7.39 7.82
C ILE A 14 -0.40 -7.37 6.52
N ASP A 15 -0.29 -8.43 5.73
CA ASP A 15 -1.10 -8.59 4.52
C ASP A 15 -2.51 -9.05 4.89
N CYS A 16 -3.51 -8.23 4.56
CA CYS A 16 -4.90 -8.48 4.93
C CYS A 16 -5.67 -9.07 3.73
N PRO A 17 -6.55 -10.06 3.94
CA PRO A 17 -7.40 -10.55 2.87
C PRO A 17 -8.33 -9.44 2.37
N PRO A 18 -8.80 -9.53 1.10
CA PRO A 18 -9.59 -8.47 0.47
C PRO A 18 -11.00 -8.31 1.07
N SER A 19 -11.46 -9.29 1.86
CA SER A 19 -12.75 -9.24 2.54
C SER A 19 -12.62 -8.57 3.92
N LEU A 20 -13.61 -7.77 4.30
CA LEU A 20 -13.69 -7.21 5.64
C LEU A 20 -14.20 -8.25 6.65
N SER A 21 -13.38 -9.28 6.86
CA SER A 21 -13.61 -10.35 7.83
C SER A 21 -12.93 -10.03 9.17
N LEU A 22 -13.13 -10.91 10.17
CA LEU A 22 -12.44 -10.82 11.46
C LEU A 22 -10.91 -10.76 11.31
N LEU A 23 -10.33 -11.40 10.28
CA LEU A 23 -8.89 -11.36 10.04
C LEU A 23 -8.41 -9.95 9.67
N THR A 24 -9.13 -9.28 8.76
CA THR A 24 -8.83 -7.92 8.34
C THR A 24 -9.01 -6.93 9.50
N VAL A 25 -10.07 -7.09 10.29
CA VAL A 25 -10.27 -6.26 11.49
C VAL A 25 -9.13 -6.44 12.49
N ASN A 26 -8.69 -7.68 12.76
CA ASN A 26 -7.55 -7.94 13.63
C ASN A 26 -6.25 -7.33 13.09
N GLY A 27 -6.01 -7.40 11.78
CA GLY A 27 -4.88 -6.75 11.13
C GLY A 27 -4.89 -5.22 11.30
N LEU A 28 -6.05 -4.60 11.12
CA LEU A 28 -6.23 -3.15 11.30
C LEU A 28 -6.07 -2.68 12.76
N ILE A 29 -6.47 -3.51 13.73
CA ILE A 29 -6.23 -3.23 15.15
C ILE A 29 -4.74 -3.39 15.49
N ALA A 30 -4.09 -4.39 14.92
CA ALA A 30 -2.67 -4.65 15.11
C ALA A 30 -1.75 -3.57 14.49
N ALA A 31 -2.19 -2.91 13.42
CA ALA A 31 -1.43 -1.91 12.67
C ALA A 31 -1.34 -0.56 13.42
N ARG A 32 -0.43 -0.45 14.39
CA ARG A 32 -0.23 0.76 15.23
C ARG A 32 0.22 1.98 14.43
N ASP A 33 1.13 1.80 13.48
CA ASP A 33 1.73 2.90 12.71
C ASP A 33 0.90 3.33 11.50
N GLY A 34 -0.20 2.62 11.26
CA GLY A 34 -1.20 2.94 10.25
C GLY A 34 -1.25 1.93 9.11
N VAL A 35 -2.08 2.26 8.13
CA VAL A 35 -2.44 1.35 7.03
C VAL A 35 -1.96 1.91 5.70
N ILE A 36 -1.36 1.05 4.88
CA ILE A 36 -1.06 1.34 3.47
C ILE A 36 -2.20 0.79 2.62
N ILE A 37 -2.78 1.63 1.77
CA ILE A 37 -3.92 1.26 0.92
C ILE A 37 -3.43 1.12 -0.53
N PRO A 38 -3.38 -0.10 -1.09
CA PRO A 38 -3.15 -0.27 -2.53
C PRO A 38 -4.43 0.03 -3.31
N VAL A 39 -4.36 0.97 -4.25
CA VAL A 39 -5.48 1.35 -5.13
C VAL A 39 -5.09 1.01 -6.56
N GLN A 40 -5.89 0.18 -7.23
CA GLN A 40 -5.70 -0.11 -8.65
C GLN A 40 -6.19 1.07 -9.50
N CYS A 41 -5.46 1.44 -10.54
CA CYS A 41 -5.81 2.57 -11.41
C CYS A 41 -6.89 2.22 -12.45
N GLU A 42 -8.01 1.67 -11.99
CA GLU A 42 -9.17 1.22 -12.79
C GLU A 42 -10.49 1.82 -12.26
N TYR A 43 -11.58 1.72 -13.03
CA TYR A 43 -12.85 2.41 -12.72
C TYR A 43 -13.43 2.07 -11.34
N LEU A 44 -13.35 0.79 -10.94
CA LEU A 44 -13.92 0.29 -9.68
C LEU A 44 -13.21 0.84 -8.42
N ALA A 45 -12.04 1.46 -8.60
CA ALA A 45 -11.23 1.95 -7.50
C ALA A 45 -11.90 3.07 -6.71
N LEU A 46 -12.61 3.98 -7.38
CA LEU A 46 -13.22 5.14 -6.72
C LEU A 46 -14.37 4.74 -5.80
N GLU A 47 -15.18 3.76 -6.21
CA GLU A 47 -16.28 3.24 -5.39
C GLU A 47 -15.75 2.46 -4.17
N GLY A 48 -14.77 1.58 -4.39
CA GLY A 48 -14.18 0.76 -3.32
C GLY A 48 -13.49 1.58 -2.24
N VAL A 49 -12.87 2.71 -2.61
CA VAL A 49 -12.21 3.63 -1.67
C VAL A 49 -13.21 4.25 -0.70
N GLY A 50 -14.38 4.67 -1.15
CA GLY A 50 -15.41 5.22 -0.27
C GLY A 50 -15.86 4.23 0.80
N GLN A 51 -16.08 2.96 0.41
CA GLN A 51 -16.48 1.90 1.33
C GLN A 51 -15.37 1.55 2.33
N LEU A 52 -14.11 1.53 1.88
CA LEU A 52 -12.96 1.34 2.76
C LEU A 52 -12.85 2.46 3.80
N MET A 53 -13.05 3.71 3.39
CA MET A 53 -12.98 4.86 4.31
C MET A 53 -14.07 4.80 5.39
N GLN A 54 -15.29 4.44 5.02
CA GLN A 54 -16.37 4.23 6.00
C GLN A 54 -16.00 3.12 7.00
N THR A 55 -15.38 2.05 6.51
CA THR A 55 -14.92 0.94 7.33
C THR A 55 -13.83 1.36 8.31
N LEU A 56 -12.77 2.04 7.82
CA LEU A 56 -11.69 2.55 8.65
C LEU A 56 -12.23 3.51 9.71
N GLN A 57 -13.20 4.35 9.35
CA GLN A 57 -13.84 5.25 10.30
C GLN A 57 -14.60 4.51 11.42
N ARG A 58 -15.35 3.45 11.07
CA ARG A 58 -16.05 2.62 12.07
C ARG A 58 -15.06 1.96 13.03
N ILE A 59 -14.00 1.34 12.51
CA ILE A 59 -12.96 0.68 13.33
C ILE A 59 -12.27 1.72 14.22
N ARG A 60 -11.97 2.91 13.68
CA ARG A 60 -11.39 4.00 14.45
C ARG A 60 -12.28 4.43 15.62
N GLN A 61 -13.59 4.48 15.42
CA GLN A 61 -14.54 4.88 16.47
C GLN A 61 -14.73 3.82 17.55
N SER A 62 -14.68 2.52 17.21
CA SER A 62 -15.08 1.45 18.13
C SER A 62 -13.93 0.64 18.72
N LEU A 63 -12.82 0.47 17.98
CA LEU A 63 -11.80 -0.54 18.30
C LEU A 63 -10.38 0.04 18.35
N HIS A 64 -10.03 0.95 17.44
CA HIS A 64 -8.68 1.47 17.33
C HIS A 64 -8.66 2.98 17.02
N PRO A 65 -8.83 3.87 18.03
CA PRO A 65 -8.87 5.32 17.84
C PRO A 65 -7.63 5.93 17.16
N GLY A 66 -6.47 5.29 17.31
CA GLY A 66 -5.20 5.67 16.67
C GLY A 66 -5.07 5.27 15.19
N LEU A 67 -6.03 4.50 14.64
CA LEU A 67 -5.97 4.03 13.27
C LEU A 67 -5.89 5.20 12.29
N LYS A 68 -4.82 5.23 11.50
CA LYS A 68 -4.54 6.25 10.49
C LYS A 68 -4.16 5.61 9.17
N VAL A 69 -4.47 6.30 8.07
CA VAL A 69 -3.93 5.94 6.75
C VAL A 69 -2.50 6.44 6.69
N ARG A 70 -1.54 5.51 6.66
CA ARG A 70 -0.10 5.81 6.55
C ARG A 70 0.23 6.34 5.17
N GLY A 71 -0.39 5.75 4.14
CA GLY A 71 -0.35 6.26 2.78
C GLY A 71 -1.15 5.41 1.80
N VAL A 72 -1.33 5.95 0.60
CA VAL A 72 -2.05 5.31 -0.51
C VAL A 72 -1.07 5.08 -1.66
N VAL A 73 -0.95 3.84 -2.12
CA VAL A 73 -0.09 3.49 -3.25
C VAL A 73 -0.94 3.20 -4.47
N MET A 74 -0.63 3.88 -5.57
CA MET A 74 -1.27 3.64 -6.86
C MET A 74 -0.63 2.43 -7.54
N THR A 75 -1.44 1.47 -7.96
CA THR A 75 -1.00 0.19 -8.51
C THR A 75 -1.64 -0.12 -9.85
N MET A 76 -1.01 -1.03 -10.62
CA MET A 76 -1.45 -1.42 -11.97
C MET A 76 -1.61 -0.23 -12.94
N PHE A 77 -0.86 0.85 -12.72
CA PHE A 77 -0.96 2.08 -13.51
C PHE A 77 -0.53 1.85 -14.96
N GLU A 78 -1.29 2.40 -15.91
CA GLU A 78 -0.99 2.40 -17.34
C GLU A 78 -0.98 3.84 -17.86
N SER A 79 0.18 4.35 -18.30
CA SER A 79 0.35 5.77 -18.65
C SER A 79 -0.42 6.19 -19.90
N ARG A 80 -0.73 5.24 -20.79
CA ARG A 80 -1.51 5.48 -22.01
C ARG A 80 -3.02 5.53 -21.75
N ALA A 81 -3.46 5.02 -20.60
CA ALA A 81 -4.87 4.98 -20.25
C ALA A 81 -5.24 6.28 -19.52
N ARG A 82 -6.02 7.14 -20.18
CA ARG A 82 -6.55 8.37 -19.57
C ARG A 82 -7.24 8.11 -18.23
N LEU A 83 -8.01 7.02 -18.15
CA LEU A 83 -8.67 6.58 -16.92
C LEU A 83 -7.69 6.40 -15.75
N SER A 84 -6.52 5.80 -15.98
CA SER A 84 -5.53 5.62 -14.92
C SER A 84 -5.03 6.96 -14.37
N THR A 85 -4.81 7.95 -15.25
CA THR A 85 -4.44 9.31 -14.84
C THR A 85 -5.56 10.02 -14.08
N ASP A 86 -6.81 9.88 -14.55
CA ASP A 86 -7.97 10.48 -13.91
C ASP A 86 -8.19 9.90 -12.49
N VAL A 87 -8.04 8.59 -12.32
CA VAL A 87 -8.10 7.92 -11.01
C VAL A 87 -7.01 8.42 -10.07
N VAL A 88 -5.76 8.54 -10.53
CA VAL A 88 -4.67 9.11 -9.70
C VAL A 88 -5.01 10.53 -9.25
N GLY A 89 -5.52 11.36 -10.17
CA GLY A 89 -5.94 12.72 -9.86
C GLY A 89 -7.03 12.76 -8.79
N GLU A 90 -8.04 11.91 -8.89
CA GLU A 90 -9.16 11.89 -7.96
C GLU A 90 -8.76 11.34 -6.57
N ILE A 91 -7.92 10.31 -6.53
CA ILE A 91 -7.38 9.77 -5.27
C ILE A 91 -6.51 10.81 -4.56
N ARG A 92 -5.70 11.59 -5.28
CA ARG A 92 -4.91 12.68 -4.70
C ARG A 92 -5.77 13.79 -4.10
N LYS A 93 -6.96 14.07 -4.65
CA LYS A 93 -7.91 15.03 -4.06
C LYS A 93 -8.50 14.48 -2.76
N HIS A 94 -8.82 13.19 -2.70
CA HIS A 94 -9.42 12.54 -1.53
C HIS A 94 -8.41 12.31 -0.39
N PHE A 95 -7.15 12.04 -0.72
CA PHE A 95 -6.07 11.75 0.22
C PHE A 95 -4.94 12.78 0.10
N PRO A 96 -5.19 14.06 0.43
CA PRO A 96 -4.18 15.11 0.27
C PRO A 96 -2.96 14.79 1.14
N ASN A 97 -1.77 14.82 0.53
CA ASN A 97 -0.49 14.54 1.18
C ASN A 97 -0.32 13.11 1.74
N GLN A 98 -1.21 12.18 1.41
CA GLN A 98 -1.12 10.77 1.84
C GLN A 98 -0.88 9.81 0.68
N VAL A 99 -1.01 10.27 -0.57
CA VAL A 99 -0.68 9.43 -1.74
C VAL A 99 0.83 9.43 -1.93
N PHE A 100 1.42 8.24 -1.99
CA PHE A 100 2.84 8.07 -2.32
C PHE A 100 3.14 8.62 -3.72
N ASN A 101 4.33 9.20 -3.88
CA ASN A 101 4.84 9.64 -5.17
C ASN A 101 5.19 8.44 -6.05
N ALA A 102 5.66 7.35 -5.45
CA ALA A 102 5.88 6.09 -6.14
C ALA A 102 4.56 5.52 -6.67
N ILE A 103 4.52 5.23 -7.98
CA ILE A 103 3.40 4.59 -8.67
C ILE A 103 3.88 3.24 -9.21
N VAL A 104 3.16 2.16 -8.90
CA VAL A 104 3.47 0.81 -9.38
C VAL A 104 2.78 0.60 -10.74
N PRO A 105 3.55 0.49 -11.85
CA PRO A 105 2.96 0.30 -13.17
C PRO A 105 2.46 -1.12 -13.36
N ARG A 106 1.59 -1.33 -14.34
CA ARG A 106 1.30 -2.68 -14.85
C ARG A 106 2.58 -3.29 -15.40
N SER A 107 2.96 -4.47 -14.89
CA SER A 107 4.21 -5.14 -15.26
C SER A 107 4.00 -6.64 -15.40
N ILE A 108 4.33 -7.17 -16.58
CA ILE A 108 4.29 -8.62 -16.85
C ILE A 108 5.24 -9.36 -15.90
N ARG A 109 6.45 -8.83 -15.68
CA ARG A 109 7.44 -9.43 -14.78
C ARG A 109 6.96 -9.50 -13.33
N LEU A 110 6.24 -8.48 -12.88
CA LEU A 110 5.64 -8.47 -11.55
C LEU A 110 4.54 -9.53 -11.42
N ALA A 111 3.75 -9.76 -12.46
CA ALA A 111 2.72 -10.81 -12.49
C ALA A 111 3.30 -12.23 -12.58
N GLU A 112 4.47 -12.40 -13.21
CA GLU A 112 5.18 -13.68 -13.29
C GLU A 112 5.87 -14.06 -11.98
N ALA A 113 6.48 -13.11 -11.26
CA ALA A 113 7.32 -13.38 -10.09
C ALA A 113 6.71 -14.35 -9.04
N PRO A 114 5.40 -14.27 -8.69
CA PRO A 114 4.78 -15.21 -7.76
C PRO A 114 4.79 -16.68 -8.23
N SER A 115 4.70 -16.96 -9.54
CA SER A 115 4.72 -18.34 -10.04
C SER A 115 6.10 -19.00 -9.89
N TYR A 116 7.14 -18.18 -9.74
CA TYR A 116 8.51 -18.61 -9.43
C TYR A 116 8.81 -18.59 -7.92
N GLY A 117 7.86 -18.17 -7.08
CA GLY A 117 8.06 -18.07 -5.62
C GLY A 117 9.11 -17.04 -5.21
N LEU A 118 9.39 -16.05 -6.05
CA LEU A 118 10.41 -15.03 -5.81
C LEU A 118 9.78 -13.64 -5.72
N PRO A 119 10.28 -12.75 -4.84
CA PRO A 119 9.91 -11.34 -4.89
C PRO A 119 10.44 -10.71 -6.17
N ILE A 120 9.79 -9.64 -6.64
CA ILE A 120 10.16 -8.97 -7.89
C ILE A 120 11.60 -8.44 -7.89
N SER A 121 12.12 -8.07 -6.72
CA SER A 121 13.51 -7.65 -6.52
C SER A 121 14.53 -8.76 -6.80
N ALA A 122 14.16 -10.03 -6.65
CA ALA A 122 15.02 -11.17 -6.98
C ALA A 122 14.74 -11.72 -8.38
N TYR A 123 13.46 -11.79 -8.78
CA TYR A 123 13.06 -12.35 -10.09
C TYR A 123 13.47 -11.46 -11.27
N ALA A 124 13.21 -10.15 -11.18
CA ALA A 124 13.51 -9.20 -12.24
C ALA A 124 13.90 -7.83 -11.65
N PRO A 125 15.09 -7.72 -11.02
CA PRO A 125 15.55 -6.52 -10.29
C PRO A 125 15.57 -5.24 -11.12
N THR A 126 15.80 -5.36 -12.43
CA THR A 126 15.87 -4.22 -13.36
C THR A 126 14.52 -3.87 -14.00
N SER A 127 13.45 -4.59 -13.65
CA SER A 127 12.11 -4.32 -14.18
C SER A 127 11.53 -3.03 -13.60
N THR A 128 10.60 -2.42 -14.34
CA THR A 128 9.86 -1.23 -13.88
C THR A 128 9.08 -1.50 -12.59
N GLY A 129 8.57 -2.72 -12.39
CA GLY A 129 7.90 -3.12 -11.16
C GLY A 129 8.85 -3.17 -9.96
N ALA A 130 10.05 -3.75 -10.13
CA ALA A 130 11.08 -3.76 -9.08
C ALA A 130 11.53 -2.34 -8.70
N GLN A 131 11.78 -1.50 -9.70
CA GLN A 131 12.16 -0.10 -9.48
C GLN A 131 11.07 0.68 -8.75
N ALA A 132 9.80 0.50 -9.12
CA ALA A 132 8.67 1.16 -8.46
C ALA A 132 8.52 0.73 -6.98
N TYR A 133 8.63 -0.57 -6.67
CA TYR A 133 8.60 -1.02 -5.27
C TYR A 133 9.83 -0.57 -4.47
N SER A 134 11.00 -0.48 -5.10
CA SER A 134 12.19 0.09 -4.45
C SER A 134 11.96 1.57 -4.12
N ALA A 135 11.43 2.36 -5.07
CA ALA A 135 11.09 3.76 -4.83
C ALA A 135 10.04 3.91 -3.71
N LEU A 136 8.99 3.08 -3.71
CA LEU A 136 7.97 3.06 -2.65
C LEU A 136 8.58 2.75 -1.28
N ALA A 137 9.45 1.75 -1.20
CA ALA A 137 10.13 1.40 0.04
C ALA A 137 11.01 2.54 0.55
N ARG A 138 11.76 3.21 -0.34
CA ARG A 138 12.57 4.40 0.04
C ARG A 138 11.69 5.53 0.55
N GLU A 139 10.56 5.79 -0.12
CA GLU A 139 9.63 6.84 0.27
C GLU A 139 9.00 6.57 1.64
N LEU A 140 8.63 5.31 1.91
CA LEU A 140 8.13 4.87 3.21
C LEU A 140 9.18 5.09 4.31
N LEU A 141 10.40 4.59 4.11
CA LEU A 141 11.51 4.71 5.06
C LEU A 141 11.87 6.17 5.33
N ALA A 142 11.96 7.01 4.29
CA ALA A 142 12.20 8.44 4.44
C ALA A 142 11.08 9.12 5.24
N GLY A 143 9.83 8.73 5.00
CA GLY A 143 8.68 9.21 5.75
C GLY A 143 8.69 8.81 7.23
N ASP A 144 9.44 7.78 7.61
CA ASP A 144 9.65 7.34 9.00
C ASP A 144 10.97 7.89 9.60
N GLY A 145 11.71 8.72 8.85
CA GLY A 145 12.97 9.31 9.29
C GLY A 145 14.17 8.37 9.22
N VAL A 146 14.05 7.23 8.51
CA VAL A 146 15.16 6.31 8.29
C VAL A 146 16.03 6.82 7.14
N ALA A 147 17.32 7.03 7.42
CA ALA A 147 18.28 7.42 6.40
C ALA A 147 18.52 6.25 5.43
N VAL A 148 18.09 6.41 4.18
CA VAL A 148 18.37 5.44 3.12
C VAL A 148 19.57 5.93 2.31
N ALA A 149 20.65 5.15 2.27
CA ALA A 149 21.80 5.47 1.44
C ALA A 149 21.38 5.53 -0.04
N GLU A 150 21.82 6.56 -0.77
CA GLU A 150 21.68 6.58 -2.22
C GLU A 150 22.64 5.55 -2.80
N GLY A 151 22.06 4.46 -3.32
CA GLY A 151 22.75 3.42 -4.07
C GLY A 151 22.61 3.63 -5.57
#